data_AF-X0ZR79-F1
#
_entry.id   AF-X0ZR79-F1
#
_cell.length_a   1.000
_cell.length_b   1.000
_cell.length_c   1.000
_cell.angle_alpha   90.00
_cell.angle_beta   90.00
_cell.angle_gamma   90.00
#
_symmetry.space_group_name_H-M   'P 1'
#
loop_
_entity.id
_entity.type
_entity.pdbx_description
1 polymer ?
#
loop_
_entity_poly.entity_id
_entity_poly.type
_entity_poly.pdbx_seq_one_letter_code
_entity_poly.pdbx_strand_id
1 'polypeptide(L)' 'MVELRDPYTSGHQKRVADLARAIATDMGLSKHQTEGVRIAGTIHDIGKIAIPSEILSKPTRLIELEFELIKT' A
#
# COMPACT_ATOMS: atom_id res chain seq x y z
N MET A 1 10.91 1.36 -1.47
CA MET A 1 11.51 1.06 -0.15
C MET A 1 10.75 -0.03 0.61
N VAL A 2 9.41 0.03 0.70
CA VAL A 2 8.59 -1.09 1.21
C VAL A 2 8.61 -2.29 0.26
N GLU A 3 8.51 -2.05 -1.06
CA GLU A 3 8.59 -3.12 -2.08
C GLU A 3 9.93 -3.91 -2.08
N LEU A 4 10.99 -3.38 -1.46
CA LEU A 4 12.28 -4.08 -1.34
C LEU A 4 12.26 -5.16 -0.25
N ARG A 5 11.33 -5.06 0.72
CA ARG A 5 11.13 -6.07 1.77
C ARG A 5 10.11 -7.13 1.37
N ASP A 6 9.36 -6.90 0.30
CA ASP A 6 8.41 -7.85 -0.28
C ASP A 6 8.58 -7.93 -1.81
N PRO A 7 9.40 -8.87 -2.31
CA PRO A 7 9.73 -9.01 -3.73
C PRO A 7 8.51 -9.19 -4.65
N TYR A 8 7.36 -9.61 -4.13
CA TYR A 8 6.12 -9.82 -4.91
C TYR A 8 5.41 -8.52 -5.27
N THR A 9 5.81 -7.39 -4.68
CA THR A 9 5.11 -6.11 -4.82
C THR A 9 5.77 -5.13 -5.77
N SER A 10 6.76 -5.53 -6.59
CA SER A 10 7.43 -4.59 -7.49
C SER A 10 6.45 -3.86 -8.43
N GLY A 11 6.45 -2.53 -8.33
CA GLY A 11 5.56 -1.64 -9.07
C GLY A 11 4.08 -1.77 -8.68
N HIS A 12 3.73 -2.50 -7.63
CA HIS A 12 2.37 -2.62 -7.13
C HIS A 12 1.84 -1.25 -6.70
N GLN A 13 2.64 -0.50 -5.93
CA GLN A 13 2.24 0.82 -5.45
C GLN A 13 1.92 1.76 -6.61
N LYS A 14 2.73 1.71 -7.67
CA LYS A 14 2.50 2.47 -8.90
C LYS A 14 1.20 2.06 -9.59
N ARG A 15 0.96 0.76 -9.78
CA ARG A 15 -0.27 0.26 -10.45
C ARG A 15 -1.53 0.65 -9.67
N VAL A 16 -1.50 0.54 -8.34
CA VAL A 16 -2.62 0.95 -7.47
C VAL A 16 -2.84 2.45 -7.55
N ALA A 17 -1.77 3.25 -7.46
CA ALA A 17 -1.85 4.71 -7.59
C ALA A 17 -2.45 5.15 -8.95
N ASP A 18 -2.02 4.53 -10.05
CA ASP A 18 -2.50 4.84 -11.40
C ASP A 18 -3.97 4.46 -11.57
N LEU A 19 -4.40 3.31 -11.02
CA LEU A 19 -5.80 2.89 -11.02
C LEU A 19 -6.67 3.82 -10.18
N ALA A 20 -6.24 4.16 -8.97
CA ALA A 20 -6.96 5.06 -8.08
C ALA A 20 -7.13 6.46 -8.71
N ARG A 21 -6.11 6.96 -9.40
CA ARG A 21 -6.18 8.19 -10.20
C ARG A 21 -7.22 8.10 -11.33
N ALA A 22 -7.27 6.97 -12.04
CA ALA A 22 -8.23 6.77 -13.12
C ALA A 22 -9.67 6.76 -12.60
N ILE A 23 -9.92 6.07 -11.47
CA ILE A 23 -11.22 6.06 -10.79
C ILE A 23 -11.60 7.48 -10.33
N ALA A 24 -10.67 8.19 -9.69
CA ALA A 24 -10.90 9.57 -9.23
C ALA A 24 -11.26 10.52 -10.39
N THR A 25 -10.62 10.33 -11.54
CA THR A 25 -10.91 11.09 -12.76
C THR A 25 -12.32 10.80 -13.28
N ASP A 26 -12.71 9.52 -13.34
CA ASP A 26 -14.03 9.07 -13.80
C ASP A 26 -15.16 9.56 -12.88
N MET A 27 -14.87 9.67 -11.57
CA MET A 27 -15.78 10.27 -10.58
C MET A 27 -15.92 11.80 -10.69
N GLY A 28 -15.19 12.47 -11.60
CA GLY A 28 -15.28 13.91 -11.80
C GLY A 28 -14.59 14.75 -10.71
N LEU A 29 -13.64 14.17 -9.95
CA LEU A 29 -12.88 14.92 -8.96
C LEU A 29 -11.98 15.98 -9.61
N SER A 30 -11.66 17.04 -8.87
CA SER A 30 -10.75 18.07 -9.35
C SER A 30 -9.36 17.50 -9.65
N LYS A 31 -8.59 18.16 -10.53
CA LYS A 31 -7.19 17.78 -10.82
C LYS A 31 -6.34 17.69 -9.55
N HIS A 32 -6.53 18.62 -8.62
CA HIS A 32 -5.84 18.64 -7.33
C HIS A 32 -6.16 17.38 -6.50
N GLN A 33 -7.44 17.03 -6.37
CA GLN A 33 -7.86 15.82 -5.65
C GLN A 33 -7.36 14.55 -6.34
N THR A 34 -7.46 14.47 -7.67
CA THR A 34 -7.01 13.34 -8.47
C THR A 34 -5.52 13.08 -8.30
N GLU A 35 -4.70 14.14 -8.30
CA GLU A 35 -3.26 14.02 -8.05
C GLU A 35 -2.96 13.66 -6.59
N GLY A 36 -3.72 14.21 -5.65
CA GLY A 36 -3.66 13.81 -4.23
C GLY A 36 -3.90 12.31 -4.04
N VAL A 37 -4.90 11.74 -4.71
CA VAL A 37 -5.20 10.29 -4.69
C VAL A 37 -4.03 9.48 -5.25
N ARG A 38 -3.43 9.91 -6.36
CA ARG A 38 -2.27 9.23 -6.97
C ARG A 38 -1.08 9.21 -6.01
N ILE A 39 -0.78 10.35 -5.38
CA ILE A 39 0.31 10.47 -4.41
C ILE A 39 0.02 9.58 -3.20
N ALA A 40 -1.20 9.65 -2.63
CA ALA A 40 -1.62 8.83 -1.51
C ALA A 40 -1.48 7.33 -1.81
N GLY A 41 -1.92 6.86 -2.98
CA GLY A 41 -1.78 5.47 -3.41
C GLY A 41 -0.32 5.01 -3.51
N THR A 42 0.60 5.92 -3.83
CA THR A 42 2.04 5.61 -3.92
C THR A 42 2.67 5.37 -2.54
N ILE A 43 2.14 6.00 -1.50
CA ILE A 43 2.71 5.96 -0.13
C ILE A 43 1.83 5.23 0.90
N HIS A 44 0.67 4.71 0.52
CA HIS A 44 -0.33 4.18 1.45
C HIS A 44 0.20 3.11 2.42
N ASP A 45 1.17 2.33 1.93
CA ASP A 45 1.78 1.21 2.64
C ASP A 45 3.10 1.55 3.36
N ILE A 46 3.49 2.83 3.43
CA ILE A 46 4.77 3.25 4.03
C ILE A 46 4.91 2.81 5.50
N GLY A 47 3.79 2.72 6.23
CA GLY A 47 3.74 2.28 7.63
C GLY A 47 4.25 0.86 7.85
N LYS A 48 4.22 -0.01 6.83
CA LYS A 48 4.74 -1.38 6.91
C LYS A 48 6.23 -1.46 7.24
N ILE A 49 6.97 -0.35 7.15
CA ILE A 49 8.37 -0.26 7.60
C ILE A 49 8.55 -0.58 9.10
N ALA A 50 7.53 -0.33 9.92
CA ALA A 50 7.53 -0.58 11.36
C ALA A 50 7.26 -2.07 11.71
N ILE A 51 6.79 -2.87 10.75
CA ILE A 51 6.47 -4.28 10.96
C ILE A 51 7.73 -5.13 10.72
N PRO A 52 8.05 -6.09 11.61
CA PRO A 52 9.13 -7.05 11.38
C PRO A 52 8.92 -7.85 10.08
N SER A 53 9.98 -8.02 9.29
CA SER A 53 9.91 -8.70 7.98
C SER A 53 9.41 -10.15 8.11
N GLU A 54 9.75 -10.80 9.23
CA GLU A 54 9.36 -12.19 9.56
C GLU A 54 7.84 -12.33 9.74
N ILE A 55 7.17 -11.27 10.21
CA ILE A 55 5.71 -11.22 10.34
C ILE A 55 5.09 -10.82 9.00
N LEU A 56 5.64 -9.78 8.34
CA LEU A 56 5.10 -9.25 7.10
C LEU A 56 5.13 -10.25 5.94
N SER A 57 6.17 -11.08 5.87
CA SER A 57 6.37 -12.08 4.79
C SER A 57 6.05 -13.52 5.20
N LYS A 58 5.40 -13.72 6.36
CA LYS A 58 5.10 -15.05 6.90
C LYS A 58 4.21 -15.84 5.91
N PRO A 59 4.63 -17.02 5.44
CA PRO A 59 3.88 -17.81 4.46
C PRO A 59 2.70 -18.57 5.08
N THR A 60 2.59 -18.55 6.41
CA THR A 60 1.54 -19.21 7.17
C THR A 60 0.61 -18.19 7.81
N ARG A 61 -0.55 -18.65 8.27
CA ARG A 61 -1.52 -17.78 8.93
C ARG A 61 -0.90 -17.14 10.17
N LEU A 62 -1.12 -15.84 10.31
CA LEU A 62 -0.70 -15.09 11.49
C LEU A 62 -1.48 -15.55 12.72
N ILE A 63 -0.81 -15.60 13.86
CA ILE A 63 -1.50 -15.70 15.15
C ILE A 63 -2.13 -14.36 15.50
N GLU A 64 -3.07 -14.35 16.45
CA GLU A 64 -3.82 -13.15 16.82
C GLU A 64 -2.91 -11.97 17.17
N LEU A 65 -1.86 -12.20 17.96
CA LEU A 65 -0.89 -11.16 18.33
C LEU A 65 -0.13 -10.59 17.12
N GLU A 66 0.26 -11.43 16.16
CA GLU A 66 0.94 -10.98 14.94
C GLU A 66 -0.01 -10.18 14.03
N PHE A 67 -1.30 -10.54 14.02
CA PHE A 67 -2.30 -9.82 13.24
C PHE A 67 -2.63 -8.46 13.84
N GLU A 68 -2.70 -8.35 15.17
CA GLU A 68 -2.88 -7.06 15.84
C GLU A 68 -1.72 -6.10 15.56
N LEU A 69 -0.49 -6.61 15.41
CA LEU A 69 0.65 -5.80 14.99
C LEU A 69 0.52 -5.25 13.56
N ILE A 70 -0.17 -5.94 12.64
CA ILE A 70 -0.33 -5.49 11.25
C ILE A 70 -1.45 -4.46 11.09
N LYS A 71 -2.45 -4.47 11.97
CA LYS A 71 -3.64 -3.59 11.87
C LYS A 71 -3.38 -2.11 12.18
N THR A 72 -2.32 -1.82 12.92
CA THR A 72 -1.99 -0.48 13.43
C THR A 72 -1.22 0.34 12.40
#